data_AF-A0A371DIQ2-F1
#
_entry.id   AF-A0A371DIQ2-F1
#
_cell.length_a   1.000
_cell.length_b   1.000
_cell.length_c   1.000
_cell.angle_alpha   90.00
_cell.angle_beta   90.00
_cell.angle_gamma   90.00
#
_symmetry.space_group_name_H-M   'P 1'
#
loop_
_entity.id
_entity.type
_entity.pdbx_description
1 polymer ?
#
loop_
_entity_poly.entity_id
_entity_poly.type
_entity_poly.pdbx_seq_one_letter_code
_entity_poly.pdbx_strand_id
1 'polypeptide(L)'
;ITPLFSYLLSRLFYEVSNGARNVSIINIYGGIVLAVAAADDLFIGLKIFIMENAAMDWVTHIREACFKRVLGQDKKWFDKTENAPVCLIKILIKDGDDARALIASVLCQTLVVSAMLGVGLIWALARGWQLTFVGFAIAPVFAGVMALQSNLVSKCEVRNKCAREEVAKQ
;
A
#
# COMPACT_ATOMS: atom_id res chain seq x y z
N ILE A 1 -7.09 -7.47 9.70
CA ILE A 1 -8.51 -7.68 10.08
C ILE A 1 -9.28 -8.51 9.04
N THR A 2 -8.95 -8.39 7.75
CA THR A 2 -9.43 -9.26 6.65
C THR A 2 -9.52 -10.77 6.92
N PRO A 3 -8.60 -11.46 7.65
CA PRO A 3 -8.81 -12.88 7.98
C PRO A 3 -9.94 -13.10 8.98
N LEU A 4 -10.16 -12.17 9.91
CA LEU A 4 -11.24 -12.23 10.90
C LEU A 4 -12.60 -11.98 10.22
N PHE A 5 -12.68 -10.97 9.36
CA PHE A 5 -13.86 -10.69 8.55
C PHE A 5 -14.20 -11.85 7.62
N SER A 6 -13.20 -12.41 6.92
CA SER A 6 -13.40 -13.57 6.04
C SER A 6 -13.87 -14.81 6.82
N TYR A 7 -13.34 -15.03 8.03
CA TYR A 7 -13.82 -16.10 8.91
C TYR A 7 -15.26 -15.88 9.36
N LEU A 8 -15.62 -14.67 9.81
CA LEU A 8 -16.97 -14.32 10.24
C LEU A 8 -17.97 -14.44 9.10
N LEU A 9 -17.61 -13.96 7.91
CA LEU A 9 -18.43 -14.05 6.70
C LEU A 9 -18.62 -15.52 6.27
N SER A 10 -17.56 -16.32 6.28
CA SER A 10 -17.65 -17.76 5.99
C SER A 10 -18.56 -18.49 6.98
N ARG A 11 -18.47 -18.17 8.28
CA ARG A 11 -19.36 -18.68 9.33
C ARG A 11 -20.82 -18.28 9.10
N LEU A 12 -21.07 -17.04 8.71
CA LEU A 12 -22.41 -16.54 8.43
C LEU A 12 -23.02 -17.22 7.21
N PHE A 13 -22.26 -17.39 6.12
CA PHE A 13 -22.71 -18.16 4.96
C PHE A 13 -23.01 -19.62 5.30
N TYR A 14 -22.19 -20.25 6.14
CA TYR A 14 -22.43 -21.62 6.60
C TYR A 14 -23.74 -21.76 7.39
N GLU A 15 -24.03 -20.83 8.30
CA GLU A 15 -25.28 -20.81 9.08
C GLU A 15 -26.51 -20.51 8.22
N VAL A 16 -26.41 -19.60 7.24
CA VAL A 16 -27.49 -19.32 6.29
C VAL A 16 -27.76 -20.52 5.38
N SER A 17 -26.71 -21.26 4.98
CA SER A 17 -26.82 -22.44 4.12
C SER A 17 -27.42 -23.67 4.82
N ASN A 18 -27.24 -23.82 6.14
CA ASN A 18 -27.73 -24.99 6.90
C ASN A 18 -29.23 -24.90 7.26
N GLY A 19 -29.94 -23.88 6.77
CA GLY A 19 -31.38 -23.70 6.98
C GLY A 19 -31.66 -22.97 8.28
N ALA A 20 -32.11 -21.72 8.15
CA ALA A 20 -32.44 -20.77 9.20
C ALA A 20 -33.48 -21.29 10.22
N ARG A 21 -33.07 -22.17 11.15
CA ARG A 21 -33.93 -22.67 12.23
C ARG A 21 -34.13 -21.65 13.36
N ASN A 22 -33.26 -20.63 13.48
CA ASN A 22 -33.31 -19.61 14.55
C ASN A 22 -32.96 -18.20 14.02
N VAL A 23 -34.00 -17.40 13.74
CA VAL A 23 -33.88 -16.03 13.20
C VAL A 23 -33.14 -15.07 14.16
N SER A 24 -33.22 -15.33 15.47
CA SER A 24 -32.55 -14.52 16.50
C SER A 24 -31.01 -14.63 16.43
N ILE A 25 -30.49 -15.83 16.16
CA ILE A 25 -29.04 -16.08 16.06
C ILE A 25 -28.46 -15.37 14.84
N ILE A 26 -29.20 -15.38 13.72
CA ILE A 26 -28.82 -14.70 12.48
C ILE A 26 -28.75 -13.17 12.70
N ASN A 27 -29.72 -12.59 13.42
CA ASN A 27 -29.74 -11.15 13.68
C ASN A 27 -28.58 -10.71 14.61
N ILE A 28 -28.22 -11.53 15.60
CA ILE A 28 -27.06 -11.28 16.47
C ILE A 28 -25.76 -11.35 15.68
N TYR A 29 -25.56 -12.36 14.85
CA TYR A 29 -24.35 -12.46 14.00
C TYR A 29 -24.28 -11.32 12.97
N GLY A 30 -25.42 -10.93 12.39
CA GLY A 30 -25.51 -9.75 11.52
C GLY A 30 -25.11 -8.46 12.26
N GLY A 31 -25.58 -8.28 13.49
CA GLY A 31 -25.19 -7.15 14.34
C GLY A 31 -23.70 -7.12 14.66
N ILE A 32 -23.09 -8.28 14.97
CA ILE A 32 -21.65 -8.38 15.21
C ILE A 32 -20.85 -8.02 13.97
N VAL A 33 -21.26 -8.49 12.78
CA VAL A 33 -20.58 -8.16 11.52
C VAL A 33 -20.65 -6.66 11.24
N LEU A 34 -21.81 -6.03 11.44
CA LEU A 34 -21.95 -4.57 11.28
C LEU A 34 -21.09 -3.79 12.28
N ALA A 35 -21.05 -4.21 13.55
CA ALA A 35 -20.22 -3.57 14.57
C ALA A 35 -18.72 -3.68 14.23
N VAL A 36 -18.28 -4.85 13.75
CA VAL A 36 -16.89 -5.06 13.31
C VAL A 36 -16.57 -4.21 12.07
N ALA A 37 -17.48 -4.08 11.11
CA ALA A 37 -17.30 -3.23 9.95
C ALA A 37 -17.17 -1.74 10.33
N ALA A 38 -18.06 -1.24 11.19
CA ALA A 38 -18.00 0.14 11.67
C ALA A 38 -16.71 0.43 12.46
N ALA A 39 -16.25 -0.53 13.26
CA ALA A 39 -14.97 -0.42 13.94
C ALA A 39 -13.79 -0.41 12.96
N ASP A 40 -13.81 -1.25 11.92
CA ASP A 40 -12.75 -1.33 10.91
C ASP A 40 -12.61 -0.01 10.14
N ASP A 41 -13.72 0.57 9.68
CA ASP A 41 -13.71 1.89 9.03
C ASP A 41 -13.11 2.97 9.93
N LEU A 42 -13.44 2.95 11.23
CA LEU A 42 -12.86 3.87 12.21
C LEU A 42 -11.35 3.67 12.36
N PHE A 43 -10.87 2.43 12.45
CA PHE A 43 -9.43 2.14 12.54
C PHE A 43 -8.68 2.51 11.26
N ILE A 44 -9.27 2.28 10.09
CA ILE A 44 -8.67 2.69 8.80
C ILE A 44 -8.56 4.22 8.74
N GLY A 45 -9.62 4.94 9.10
CA GLY A 45 -9.62 6.40 9.16
C GLY A 45 -8.55 6.93 10.12
N LEU A 46 -8.49 6.38 11.33
CA LEU A 46 -7.49 6.76 12.34
C LEU A 46 -6.06 6.47 11.86
N LYS A 47 -5.82 5.30 11.24
CA LYS A 47 -4.51 4.93 10.67
C LYS A 47 -4.06 5.95 9.63
N ILE A 48 -4.94 6.29 8.67
CA ILE A 48 -4.62 7.25 7.61
C ILE A 48 -4.32 8.61 8.23
N PHE A 49 -5.15 9.06 9.18
CA PHE A 49 -4.94 10.34 9.86
C PHE A 49 -3.59 10.41 10.58
N ILE A 50 -3.25 9.42 11.41
CA ILE A 50 -1.98 9.41 12.15
C ILE A 50 -0.79 9.39 11.18
N MET A 51 -0.85 8.55 10.15
CA MET A 51 0.25 8.42 9.20
C MET A 51 0.46 9.69 8.37
N GLU A 52 -0.63 10.35 7.97
CA GLU A 52 -0.56 11.59 7.20
C GLU A 52 0.05 12.73 8.00
N ASN A 53 -0.33 12.85 9.29
CA ASN A 53 0.28 13.83 10.20
C ASN A 53 1.76 13.54 10.43
N ALA A 54 2.14 12.28 10.68
CA ALA A 54 3.53 11.91 10.86
C ALA A 54 4.38 12.18 9.61
N ALA A 55 3.83 11.92 8.42
CA ALA A 55 4.49 12.21 7.15
C ALA A 55 4.65 13.72 6.90
N MET A 56 3.65 14.52 7.29
CA MET A 56 3.71 15.99 7.25
C MET A 56 4.84 16.54 8.12
N ASP A 57 4.92 16.10 9.37
CA ASP A 57 5.96 16.54 10.31
C ASP A 57 7.35 16.15 9.80
N TRP A 58 7.49 14.91 9.32
CA TRP A 58 8.75 14.40 8.77
C TRP A 58 9.21 15.20 7.53
N VAL A 59 8.31 15.50 6.59
CA VAL A 59 8.65 16.31 5.41
C VAL A 59 8.97 17.74 5.77
N THR A 60 8.29 18.32 6.75
CA THR A 60 8.57 19.68 7.23
C THR A 60 9.98 19.75 7.79
N HIS A 61 10.38 18.80 8.64
CA HIS A 61 11.74 18.71 9.15
C HIS A 61 12.79 18.51 8.06
N ILE A 62 12.52 17.71 7.04
CA ILE A 62 13.43 17.54 5.90
C ILE A 62 13.57 18.83 5.11
N ARG A 63 12.47 19.53 4.86
CA ARG A 63 12.49 20.81 4.13
C ARG A 63 13.31 21.85 4.89
N GLU A 64 13.15 21.96 6.21
CA GLU A 64 13.95 22.83 7.07
C GLU A 64 15.45 22.48 7.01
N ALA A 65 15.79 21.19 7.17
CA ALA A 65 17.17 20.73 7.12
C ALA A 65 17.81 20.95 5.74
N CYS A 66 17.05 20.75 4.66
CA CYS A 66 17.50 21.00 3.30
C CYS A 66 17.73 22.50 3.07
N PHE A 67 16.77 23.35 3.46
CA PHE A 67 16.90 24.80 3.32
C PHE A 67 18.11 25.35 4.09
N LYS A 68 18.33 24.88 5.33
CA LYS A 68 19.53 25.23 6.11
C LYS A 68 20.84 24.85 5.40
N ARG A 69 20.88 23.68 4.75
CA ARG A 69 22.06 23.24 3.98
C ARG A 69 22.26 24.04 2.71
N VAL A 70 21.19 24.39 2.01
CA VAL A 70 21.24 25.21 0.78
C VAL A 70 21.77 26.61 1.10
N LEU A 71 21.32 27.24 2.18
CA LEU A 71 21.82 28.56 2.62
C LEU A 71 23.30 28.55 3.01
N GLY A 72 23.84 27.40 3.41
CA GLY A 72 25.27 27.25 3.76
C GLY A 72 26.19 26.97 2.57
N GLN A 73 25.67 26.88 1.34
CA GLN A 73 26.49 26.62 0.14
C GLN A 73 27.21 27.87 -0.37
N ASP A 74 28.37 27.66 -0.98
CA ASP A 74 29.17 28.72 -1.60
C ASP A 74 28.54 29.26 -2.90
N LYS A 75 28.92 30.47 -3.30
CA LYS A 75 28.39 31.12 -4.52
C LYS A 75 28.65 30.28 -5.78
N LYS A 76 29.81 29.61 -5.87
CA LYS A 76 30.18 28.78 -7.03
C LYS A 76 29.27 27.55 -7.16
N TRP A 77 28.68 27.07 -6.06
CA TRP A 77 27.67 26.02 -6.08
C TRP A 77 26.40 26.46 -6.85
N PHE A 78 25.96 27.70 -6.66
CA PHE A 78 24.77 28.27 -7.33
C PHE A 78 25.00 28.63 -8.80
N ASP A 79 26.26 28.76 -9.24
CA ASP A 79 26.58 29.04 -10.65
C ASP A 79 26.32 27.85 -11.59
N LYS A 80 26.12 26.64 -11.05
CA LYS A 80 25.74 25.46 -11.85
C LYS A 80 24.28 25.56 -12.28
N THR A 81 24.00 25.27 -13.55
CA THR A 81 22.64 25.28 -14.13
C THR A 81 21.68 24.31 -13.41
N GLU A 82 22.18 23.18 -12.92
CA GLU A 82 21.43 22.21 -12.12
C GLU A 82 20.98 22.79 -10.76
N ASN A 83 21.78 23.70 -10.20
CA ASN A 83 21.56 24.34 -8.91
C ASN A 83 20.90 25.72 -9.04
N ALA A 84 20.28 25.99 -10.20
CA ALA A 84 19.50 27.20 -10.37
C ALA A 84 18.38 27.26 -9.30
N PRO A 85 18.08 28.44 -8.74
CA PRO A 85 17.07 28.59 -7.68
C PRO A 85 15.72 27.98 -8.03
N VAL A 86 15.30 28.08 -9.30
CA VAL A 86 14.04 27.50 -9.81
C VAL A 86 14.06 25.97 -9.75
N CYS A 87 15.19 25.36 -10.10
CA CYS A 87 15.38 23.90 -10.04
C CYS A 87 15.34 23.42 -8.58
N LEU A 88 16.05 24.13 -7.69
CA LEU A 88 16.05 23.83 -6.25
C LEU A 88 14.66 23.92 -5.62
N ILE A 89 13.92 24.97 -5.90
CA ILE A 89 12.55 25.15 -5.37
C ILE A 89 11.67 24.02 -5.88
N LYS A 90 11.78 23.65 -7.16
CA LYS A 90 11.05 22.54 -7.74
C LYS A 90 11.37 21.23 -7.00
N ILE A 91 12.64 20.91 -6.79
CA ILE A 91 13.06 19.70 -6.06
C ILE A 91 12.54 19.73 -4.61
N LEU A 92 12.73 20.83 -3.90
CA LEU A 92 12.35 20.94 -2.49
C LEU A 92 10.83 20.83 -2.26
N ILE A 93 10.04 21.43 -3.15
CA ILE A 93 8.58 21.42 -3.04
C ILE A 93 8.02 20.13 -3.61
N LYS A 94 8.27 19.86 -4.91
CA LYS A 94 7.66 18.75 -5.64
C LYS A 94 8.19 17.40 -5.17
N ASP A 95 9.51 17.21 -5.18
CA ASP A 95 10.07 15.91 -4.78
C ASP A 95 9.88 15.68 -3.27
N GLY A 96 9.84 16.76 -2.48
CA GLY A 96 9.46 16.69 -1.07
C GLY A 96 8.01 16.24 -0.84
N ASP A 97 7.06 16.71 -1.66
CA ASP A 97 5.66 16.30 -1.56
C ASP A 97 5.45 14.87 -2.08
N ASP A 98 6.12 14.51 -3.18
CA ASP A 98 6.13 13.14 -3.70
C ASP A 98 6.74 12.16 -2.67
N ALA A 99 7.83 12.55 -1.99
CA ALA A 99 8.43 11.76 -0.91
C ALA A 99 7.48 11.60 0.28
N ARG A 100 6.75 12.65 0.66
CA ARG A 100 5.71 12.57 1.70
C ARG A 100 4.66 11.54 1.32
N ALA A 101 4.10 11.67 0.11
CA ALA A 101 3.03 10.81 -0.36
C ALA A 101 3.48 9.35 -0.43
N LEU A 102 4.72 9.10 -0.88
CA LEU A 102 5.31 7.77 -0.87
C LEU A 102 5.43 7.20 0.55
N ILE A 103 5.90 7.98 1.51
CA ILE A 103 6.06 7.50 2.90
C ILE A 103 4.70 7.28 3.57
N ALA A 104 3.77 8.21 3.44
CA ALA A 104 2.44 8.11 4.02
C ALA A 104 1.67 6.90 3.46
N SER A 105 1.73 6.67 2.14
CA SER A 105 0.96 5.62 1.48
C SER A 105 1.70 4.28 1.44
N VAL A 106 2.93 4.26 0.92
CA VAL A 106 3.64 3.01 0.59
C VAL A 106 4.16 2.32 1.85
N LEU A 107 4.79 3.05 2.78
CA LEU A 107 5.28 2.41 4.02
C LEU A 107 4.13 1.90 4.87
N CYS A 108 3.06 2.69 5.00
CA CYS A 108 1.87 2.28 5.72
C CYS A 108 1.24 1.03 5.09
N GLN A 109 1.05 1.03 3.76
CA GLN A 109 0.49 -0.11 3.06
C GLN A 109 1.38 -1.35 3.17
N THR A 110 2.70 -1.20 3.08
CA THR A 110 3.66 -2.29 3.22
C THR A 110 3.61 -2.92 4.61
N LEU A 111 3.55 -2.10 5.67
CA LEU A 111 3.41 -2.57 7.04
C LEU A 111 2.09 -3.32 7.25
N VAL A 112 0.97 -2.80 6.72
CA VAL A 112 -0.33 -3.45 6.83
C VAL A 112 -0.33 -4.80 6.10
N VAL A 113 0.17 -4.83 4.86
CA VAL A 113 0.21 -6.06 4.06
C VAL A 113 1.14 -7.10 4.70
N SER A 114 2.32 -6.70 5.17
CA SER A 114 3.24 -7.63 5.83
C SER A 114 2.66 -8.19 7.13
N ALA A 115 2.04 -7.37 7.97
CA ALA A 115 1.36 -7.83 9.18
C ALA A 115 0.18 -8.76 8.86
N MET A 116 -0.63 -8.43 7.84
CA MET A 116 -1.74 -9.25 7.40
C MET A 116 -1.28 -10.61 6.87
N LEU A 117 -0.24 -10.64 6.04
CA LEU A 117 0.36 -11.87 5.55
C LEU A 117 0.93 -12.70 6.70
N GLY A 118 1.64 -12.08 7.63
CA GLY A 118 2.20 -12.76 8.80
C GLY A 118 1.12 -13.44 9.65
N VAL A 119 0.09 -12.69 10.07
CA VAL A 119 -1.01 -13.23 10.87
C VAL A 119 -1.78 -14.31 10.12
N GLY A 120 -2.08 -14.08 8.83
CA GLY A 120 -2.77 -15.07 8.00
C GLY A 120 -1.98 -16.36 7.83
N LEU A 121 -0.66 -16.25 7.66
CA LEU A 121 0.22 -17.40 7.52
C LEU A 121 0.32 -18.21 8.81
N ILE A 122 0.51 -17.54 9.95
CA ILE A 122 0.53 -18.19 11.27
C ILE A 122 -0.78 -18.94 11.53
N TRP A 123 -1.91 -18.31 11.23
CA TRP A 123 -3.23 -18.92 11.40
C TRP A 123 -3.43 -20.14 10.50
N ALA A 124 -3.03 -20.03 9.22
CA ALA A 124 -3.18 -21.10 8.25
C ALA A 124 -2.30 -22.32 8.60
N LEU A 125 -1.06 -22.07 9.05
CA LEU A 125 -0.14 -23.12 9.53
C LEU A 125 -0.71 -23.83 10.77
N ALA A 126 -1.34 -23.10 11.69
CA ALA A 126 -1.94 -23.69 12.89
C ALA A 126 -3.16 -24.58 12.60
N ARG A 127 -4.00 -24.24 11.61
CA ARG A 127 -5.21 -25.03 11.28
C ARG A 127 -4.94 -26.20 10.33
N GLY A 128 -3.99 -26.05 9.41
CA GLY A 128 -3.78 -27.02 8.34
C GLY A 128 -2.41 -26.85 7.70
N TRP A 129 -1.36 -27.29 8.39
CA TRP A 129 0.01 -27.25 7.92
C TRP A 129 0.22 -27.96 6.57
N GLN A 130 -0.49 -29.07 6.32
CA GLN A 130 -0.38 -29.82 5.06
C GLN A 130 -0.90 -29.01 3.84
N LEU A 131 -2.05 -28.34 3.99
CA LEU A 131 -2.64 -27.54 2.91
C LEU A 131 -1.83 -26.26 2.62
N THR A 132 -1.23 -25.67 3.66
CA THR A 132 -0.38 -24.48 3.50
C THR A 132 0.91 -24.79 2.75
N PHE A 133 1.56 -25.93 3.00
CA PHE A 133 2.74 -26.35 2.23
C PHE A 133 2.45 -26.59 0.75
N VAL A 134 1.29 -27.17 0.42
CA VAL A 134 0.85 -27.32 -0.98
C VAL A 134 0.63 -25.94 -1.63
N GLY A 135 0.04 -24.99 -0.91
CA GLY A 135 -0.08 -23.60 -1.37
C GLY A 135 1.28 -22.94 -1.63
N PHE A 136 2.27 -23.16 -0.75
CA PHE A 136 3.63 -22.66 -0.93
C PHE A 136 4.32 -23.22 -2.17
N ALA A 137 4.07 -24.48 -2.54
CA ALA A 137 4.64 -25.07 -3.75
C ALA A 137 4.11 -24.41 -5.04
N ILE A 138 2.87 -23.90 -5.00
CA ILE A 138 2.22 -23.23 -6.13
C ILE A 138 2.66 -21.75 -6.25
N ALA A 139 2.96 -21.10 -5.12
CA ALA A 139 3.39 -19.71 -5.07
C ALA A 139 4.56 -19.32 -6.02
N PRO A 140 5.68 -20.07 -6.12
CA PRO A 140 6.78 -19.71 -7.02
C PRO A 140 6.39 -19.83 -8.51
N VAL A 141 5.50 -20.74 -8.87
CA VAL A 141 4.99 -20.86 -10.24
C VAL A 141 4.18 -19.62 -10.60
N PHE A 142 3.28 -19.18 -9.72
CA PHE A 142 2.53 -17.94 -9.90
C PHE A 142 3.45 -16.71 -9.95
N ALA A 143 4.42 -16.61 -9.04
CA ALA A 143 5.38 -15.52 -9.04
C ALA A 143 6.18 -15.47 -10.35
N GLY A 144 6.60 -16.62 -10.89
CA GLY A 144 7.28 -16.70 -12.18
C GLY A 144 6.43 -16.21 -13.34
N VAL A 145 5.16 -16.65 -13.41
CA VAL A 145 4.23 -16.21 -14.47
C VAL A 145 3.92 -14.71 -14.35
N MET A 146 3.67 -14.20 -13.15
CA MET A 146 3.42 -12.78 -12.90
C MET A 146 4.64 -11.91 -13.23
N ALA A 147 5.84 -12.37 -12.88
CA ALA A 147 7.08 -11.68 -13.23
C ALA A 147 7.28 -11.65 -14.76
N LEU A 148 7.00 -12.74 -15.46
CA LEU A 148 7.09 -12.77 -16.91
C LEU A 148 6.08 -11.81 -17.55
N GLN A 149 4.84 -11.82 -17.07
CA GLN A 149 3.79 -10.89 -17.53
C GLN A 149 4.17 -9.42 -17.29
N SER A 150 4.64 -9.07 -16.09
CA SER A 150 5.00 -7.69 -15.75
C SER A 150 6.18 -7.19 -16.58
N ASN A 151 7.17 -8.04 -16.83
CA ASN A 151 8.29 -7.72 -17.73
C ASN A 151 7.84 -7.51 -19.17
N LEU A 152 6.92 -8.34 -19.69
CA LEU A 152 6.37 -8.16 -21.04
C LEU A 152 5.57 -6.88 -21.17
N VAL A 153 4.72 -6.58 -20.18
CA VAL A 153 3.92 -5.34 -20.14
C VAL A 153 4.83 -4.11 -20.09
N SER A 154 5.82 -4.10 -19.20
CA SER A 154 6.78 -2.99 -19.09
C SER A 154 7.54 -2.76 -20.40
N LYS A 155 8.01 -3.83 -21.07
CA LYS A 155 8.63 -3.72 -22.39
C LYS A 155 7.67 -3.16 -23.44
N CYS A 156 6.40 -3.56 -23.40
CA CYS A 156 5.39 -3.07 -24.33
C CYS A 156 5.08 -1.58 -24.09
N GLU A 157 4.99 -1.15 -22.83
CA GLU A 157 4.81 0.26 -22.46
C GLU A 157 5.96 1.13 -22.96
N VAL A 158 7.20 0.69 -22.77
CA VAL A 158 8.39 1.41 -23.27
C VAL A 158 8.30 1.56 -24.79
N ARG A 159 7.99 0.47 -25.50
CA ARG A 159 7.87 0.50 -26.98
C ARG A 159 6.73 1.41 -27.44
N ASN A 160 5.61 1.40 -26.73
CA ASN A 160 4.45 2.26 -27.03
C ASN A 160 4.78 3.75 -26.78
N LYS A 161 5.59 4.06 -25.76
CA LYS A 161 6.07 5.43 -25.51
C LYS A 161 6.98 5.91 -26.65
N CYS A 162 7.95 5.10 -27.09
CA CYS A 162 8.82 5.47 -28.21
C CYS A 162 8.04 5.73 -29.51
N ALA A 163 7.08 4.87 -29.86
CA ALA A 163 6.26 5.07 -31.07
C ALA A 163 5.43 6.36 -30.99
N ARG A 164 4.92 6.73 -29.81
CA ARG A 164 4.20 8.01 -29.60
C ARG A 164 5.13 9.23 -29.77
N GLU A 165 6.37 9.14 -29.32
CA GLU A 165 7.36 10.20 -29.50
C GLU A 165 7.78 10.38 -30.96
N GLU A 166 7.82 9.31 -31.76
CA GLU A 166 8.09 9.37 -33.20
C GLU A 166 6.96 10.09 -33.95
N VAL A 167 5.70 9.79 -33.64
CA VAL A 167 4.54 10.46 -34.25
C VAL A 167 4.45 11.93 -33.83
N ALA A 168 4.80 12.27 -32.60
CA ALA A 168 4.79 13.67 -32.12
C ALA A 168 5.87 14.55 -32.77
N LYS A 169 6.85 13.95 -33.46
CA LYS A 169 7.95 14.64 -34.16
C LYS A 169 7.67 14.88 -35.66
N GLN A 170 6.64 14.23 -36.23
CA GLN A 170 6.16 14.46 -37.60
C GLN A 170 5.13 15.58 -37.65
#